data_AF-A0A848UYT2-F1
#
_entry.id   AF-A0A848UYT2-F1
#
_cell.length_a   1.000
_cell.length_b   1.000
_cell.length_c   1.000
_cell.angle_alpha   90.00
_cell.angle_beta   90.00
_cell.angle_gamma   90.00
#
_symmetry.space_group_name_H-M   'P 1'
#
loop_
_entity.id
_entity.type
_entity.pdbx_description
1 polymer ?
#
loop_
_entity_poly.entity_id
_entity_poly.type
_entity_poly.pdbx_seq_one_letter_code
_entity_poly.pdbx_strand_id
1 'polypeptide(L)'
;KVTLYDGLDDEFKVPVDLEGIPALSSQTDSIYVYNPVTEMDELTVITNEFNPETVNKFRLKEIWYFNEETSTMECRILGIAPVMEKYGEFGNYQGDVVIFWAYFPDLRETLVQTEAYNPFPNGIKLTFDDLFAMRLFSSYIIKEDNVDDLRIQDYTTGINALYESERIKEELFNFEHDLWSY
;
A
#
# COMPACT_ATOMS: atom_id res chain seq x y z
N LYS A 1 -16.48 4.92 -9.58
CA LYS A 1 -16.37 3.47 -9.26
C LYS A 1 -14.89 3.12 -9.33
N VAL A 2 -14.32 2.51 -8.30
CA VAL A 2 -12.88 2.23 -8.22
C VAL A 2 -12.62 0.80 -8.65
N THR A 3 -11.64 0.61 -9.53
CA THR A 3 -11.16 -0.72 -9.93
C THR A 3 -10.19 -1.27 -8.89
N LEU A 4 -10.45 -2.49 -8.42
CA LEU A 4 -9.64 -3.18 -7.41
C LEU A 4 -8.96 -4.39 -8.03
N TYR A 5 -7.81 -4.77 -7.48
CA TYR A 5 -6.99 -5.91 -7.88
C TYR A 5 -6.54 -6.68 -6.64
N ASP A 6 -6.18 -7.95 -6.83
CA ASP A 6 -5.68 -8.82 -5.75
C ASP A 6 -4.44 -8.22 -5.08
N GLY A 7 -4.28 -8.43 -3.77
CA GLY A 7 -3.12 -7.96 -3.00
C GLY A 7 -1.92 -8.91 -3.04
N LEU A 8 -2.11 -10.16 -3.49
CA LEU A 8 -1.03 -11.14 -3.60
C LEU A 8 -0.04 -10.81 -4.71
N ASP A 9 -0.56 -10.31 -5.82
CA ASP A 9 0.19 -9.96 -7.03
C ASP A 9 0.19 -8.45 -7.26
N ASP A 10 1.24 -7.92 -7.88
CA ASP A 10 1.40 -6.50 -8.22
C ASP A 10 1.29 -6.23 -9.73
N GLU A 11 0.85 -7.17 -10.56
CA GLU A 11 0.79 -7.01 -12.03
C GLU A 11 -0.48 -6.30 -12.56
N PHE A 12 -1.51 -6.07 -11.74
CA PHE A 12 -2.77 -5.39 -12.12
C PHE A 12 -3.49 -6.02 -13.34
N LYS A 13 -3.41 -7.35 -13.52
CA LYS A 13 -3.98 -8.03 -14.70
C LYS A 13 -5.49 -8.26 -14.63
N VAL A 14 -5.98 -8.73 -13.48
CA VAL A 14 -7.37 -9.16 -13.31
C VAL A 14 -8.06 -8.31 -12.25
N PRO A 15 -9.11 -7.55 -12.60
CA PRO A 15 -9.88 -6.81 -11.61
C PRO A 15 -10.68 -7.78 -10.74
N VAL A 16 -10.77 -7.47 -9.45
CA VAL A 16 -11.44 -8.27 -8.43
C VAL A 16 -12.58 -7.44 -7.82
N ASP A 17 -13.72 -8.08 -7.57
CA ASP A 17 -14.83 -7.46 -6.84
C ASP A 17 -14.57 -7.49 -5.32
N LEU A 18 -15.24 -6.62 -4.56
CA LEU A 18 -15.04 -6.52 -3.10
C LEU A 18 -15.18 -7.85 -2.35
N GLU A 19 -16.12 -8.70 -2.76
CA GLU A 19 -16.34 -10.03 -2.17
C GLU A 19 -15.22 -11.02 -2.48
N GLY A 20 -14.47 -10.80 -3.56
CA GLY A 20 -13.36 -11.64 -3.97
C GLY A 20 -12.06 -11.38 -3.21
N ILE A 21 -12.00 -10.33 -2.38
CA ILE A 21 -10.81 -9.98 -1.61
C ILE A 21 -10.85 -10.68 -0.25
N PRO A 22 -10.00 -11.70 0.00
CA PRO A 22 -10.08 -12.51 1.22
C PRO A 22 -9.89 -11.70 2.51
N ALA A 23 -9.14 -10.60 2.44
CA ALA A 23 -8.88 -9.73 3.59
C ALA A 23 -10.04 -8.77 3.92
N LEU A 24 -10.94 -8.50 2.97
CA LEU A 24 -12.18 -7.73 3.21
C LEU A 24 -13.36 -8.64 3.47
N SER A 25 -13.33 -9.86 2.94
CA SER A 25 -14.35 -10.87 3.21
C SER A 25 -14.37 -11.19 4.70
N SER A 26 -15.55 -11.12 5.31
CA SER A 26 -15.75 -11.46 6.72
C SER A 26 -15.23 -12.86 7.00
N GLN A 27 -14.09 -12.96 7.69
CA GLN A 27 -13.58 -14.24 8.15
C GLN A 27 -14.53 -14.74 9.24
N THR A 28 -15.17 -15.85 8.93
CA THR A 28 -16.12 -16.51 9.83
C THR A 28 -15.31 -17.51 10.63
N ASP A 29 -15.08 -17.22 11.91
CA ASP A 29 -14.38 -18.13 12.82
C ASP A 29 -15.38 -18.66 13.86
N SER A 30 -15.27 -19.95 14.18
CA SER A 30 -16.18 -20.61 15.11
C SER A 30 -15.47 -20.88 16.43
N ILE A 31 -15.93 -20.23 17.49
CA ILE A 31 -15.43 -20.49 18.84
C ILE A 31 -16.46 -21.27 19.65
N TYR A 32 -15.99 -22.17 20.51
CA TYR A 32 -16.82 -22.82 21.50
C TYR A 32 -17.02 -21.87 22.69
N VAL A 33 -18.26 -21.43 22.91
CA VAL A 33 -18.62 -20.58 24.05
C VAL A 33 -19.44 -21.42 25.03
N TYR A 34 -19.01 -21.46 26.28
CA TYR A 34 -19.73 -22.16 27.34
C TYR A 34 -21.03 -21.42 27.67
N ASN A 35 -22.18 -22.08 27.48
CA ASN A 35 -23.48 -21.53 27.83
C ASN A 35 -23.90 -21.99 29.24
N PRO A 36 -24.03 -21.06 30.22
CA PRO A 36 -24.33 -21.41 31.61
C PRO A 36 -25.77 -21.90 31.83
N VAL A 37 -26.65 -21.82 30.82
CA VAL A 37 -28.06 -22.26 30.92
C VAL A 37 -28.23 -23.70 30.43
N THR A 38 -27.51 -24.07 29.37
CA THR A 38 -27.57 -25.41 28.77
C THR A 38 -26.45 -26.33 29.25
N GLU A 39 -25.49 -25.83 30.04
CA GLU A 39 -24.30 -26.53 30.56
C GLU A 39 -23.45 -27.22 29.46
N MET A 40 -23.58 -26.76 28.22
CA MET A 40 -22.90 -27.31 27.04
C MET A 40 -22.11 -26.22 26.31
N ASP A 41 -21.03 -26.64 25.66
CA ASP A 41 -20.27 -25.78 24.76
C ASP A 41 -21.05 -25.60 23.46
N GLU A 42 -21.54 -24.38 23.21
CA GLU A 42 -22.25 -24.04 21.99
C GLU A 42 -21.28 -23.41 20.98
N LEU A 43 -21.31 -23.90 19.75
CA LEU A 43 -20.50 -23.37 18.66
C LEU A 43 -21.10 -22.04 18.20
N THR A 44 -20.47 -20.95 18.61
CA THR A 44 -20.88 -19.61 18.20
C THR A 44 -20.00 -19.15 17.05
N VAL A 45 -20.64 -18.80 15.95
CA VAL A 45 -19.98 -18.28 14.76
C VAL A 45 -19.79 -16.77 14.93
N ILE A 46 -18.54 -16.32 15.05
CA ILE A 46 -18.19 -14.90 15.06
C ILE A 46 -17.80 -14.51 13.64
N THR A 47 -18.41 -13.43 13.15
CA THR A 47 -18.01 -12.78 11.91
C THR A 47 -17.06 -11.65 12.27
N ASN A 48 -15.78 -11.80 11.92
CA ASN A 48 -14.84 -10.70 12.03
C ASN A 48 -15.01 -9.80 10.81
N GLU A 49 -15.60 -8.63 11.02
CA GLU A 49 -15.69 -7.58 10.01
C GLU A 49 -14.34 -6.86 9.86
N PHE A 50 -14.04 -6.40 8.64
CA PHE A 50 -12.84 -5.62 8.37
C PHE A 50 -12.90 -4.29 9.11
N ASN A 51 -11.95 -4.04 10.02
CA ASN A 51 -11.79 -2.76 10.68
C ASN A 51 -10.75 -1.89 9.94
N PRO A 52 -11.14 -0.76 9.33
CA PRO A 52 -10.22 0.14 8.63
C PRO A 52 -9.11 0.73 9.52
N GLU A 53 -9.31 0.80 10.84
CA GLU A 53 -8.31 1.32 11.79
C GLU A 53 -7.08 0.42 11.93
N THR A 54 -7.14 -0.82 11.41
CA THR A 54 -6.01 -1.76 11.42
C THR A 54 -4.99 -1.50 10.31
N VAL A 55 -5.31 -0.60 9.37
CA VAL A 55 -4.42 -0.23 8.27
C VAL A 55 -3.38 0.78 8.77
N ASN A 56 -2.12 0.32 8.86
CA ASN A 56 -1.02 1.14 9.39
C ASN A 56 -0.15 1.76 8.30
N LYS A 57 -0.10 1.14 7.10
CA LYS A 57 0.83 1.53 6.03
C LYS A 57 0.14 1.46 4.67
N PHE A 58 0.68 2.19 3.71
CA PHE A 58 0.28 2.11 2.32
C PHE A 58 1.47 1.76 1.43
N ARG A 59 1.23 0.92 0.43
CA ARG A 59 2.16 0.69 -0.68
C ARG A 59 1.70 1.48 -1.90
N LEU A 60 2.66 2.07 -2.59
CA LEU A 60 2.44 2.78 -3.84
C LEU A 60 3.21 2.05 -4.94
N LYS A 61 2.56 1.85 -6.09
CA LYS A 61 3.24 1.43 -7.32
C LYS A 61 3.38 2.64 -8.21
N GLU A 62 4.61 2.98 -8.54
CA GLU A 62 4.97 4.20 -9.27
C GLU A 62 5.73 3.84 -10.54
N ILE A 63 5.47 4.59 -11.60
CA ILE A 63 6.30 4.59 -12.81
C ILE A 63 7.05 5.91 -12.82
N TRP A 64 8.36 5.79 -12.90
CA TRP A 64 9.26 6.90 -13.16
C TRP A 64 9.67 6.86 -14.62
N TYR A 65 9.38 7.92 -15.36
CA TYR A 65 9.73 8.02 -16.77
C TYR A 65 10.29 9.41 -17.08
N PHE A 66 11.15 9.47 -18.08
CA PHE A 66 11.67 10.73 -18.59
C PHE A 66 10.71 11.27 -19.64
N ASN A 67 10.25 12.50 -19.45
CA ASN A 67 9.48 13.20 -20.46
C ASN A 67 10.43 14.01 -21.36
N GLU A 68 10.60 13.58 -22.60
CA GLU A 68 11.50 14.22 -23.57
C GLU A 68 11.09 15.66 -23.89
N GLU A 69 9.80 15.98 -23.87
CA GLU A 69 9.31 17.32 -24.22
C GLU A 69 9.64 18.37 -23.16
N THR A 70 9.55 18.00 -21.88
CA THR A 70 9.86 18.89 -20.75
C THR A 70 11.28 18.70 -20.24
N SER A 71 11.98 17.65 -20.70
CA SER A 71 13.29 17.23 -20.20
C SER A 71 13.32 17.02 -18.68
N THR A 72 12.20 16.56 -18.11
CA THR A 72 12.05 16.33 -16.67
C THR A 72 11.72 14.87 -16.39
N MET A 73 12.22 14.34 -15.29
CA MET A 73 11.72 13.07 -14.75
C MET A 73 10.34 13.28 -14.13
N GLU A 74 9.37 12.48 -14.56
CA GLU A 74 8.01 12.50 -14.03
C GLU A 74 7.71 11.19 -13.29
N CYS A 75 7.04 11.34 -12.15
CA CYS A 75 6.54 10.22 -11.36
C CYS A 75 5.03 10.10 -11.52
N ARG A 76 4.56 8.92 -11.93
CA ARG A 76 3.13 8.60 -12.05
C ARG A 76 2.77 7.42 -11.18
N ILE A 77 1.85 7.63 -10.24
CA ILE A 77 1.30 6.58 -9.39
C ILE A 77 0.26 5.78 -10.18
N LEU A 78 0.44 4.47 -10.24
CA LEU A 78 -0.49 3.53 -10.87
C LEU A 78 -1.51 2.98 -9.90
N GLY A 79 -1.07 2.64 -8.69
CA GLY A 79 -1.91 1.98 -7.70
C GLY A 79 -1.48 2.26 -6.27
N ILE A 80 -2.46 2.17 -5.38
CA ILE A 80 -2.28 2.28 -3.93
C ILE A 80 -2.86 1.05 -3.25
N ALA A 81 -2.15 0.54 -2.25
CA ALA A 81 -2.51 -0.67 -1.54
C ALA A 81 -2.46 -0.43 -0.02
N PRO A 82 -3.58 -0.57 0.71
CA PRO A 82 -3.54 -0.59 2.17
C PRO A 82 -2.87 -1.87 2.67
N VAL A 83 -2.06 -1.74 3.72
CA VAL A 83 -1.31 -2.81 4.34
C VAL A 83 -1.68 -2.91 5.82
N MET A 84 -1.99 -4.11 6.25
CA MET A 84 -2.28 -4.44 7.65
C MET A 84 -1.20 -5.35 8.23
N GLU A 85 -0.97 -5.22 9.52
CA GLU A 85 -0.09 -6.11 10.26
C GLU A 85 -0.87 -7.37 10.65
N LYS A 86 -0.36 -8.53 10.26
CA LYS A 86 -0.96 -9.81 10.65
C LYS A 86 -0.37 -10.25 11.97
N TYR A 87 -1.24 -10.51 12.94
CA TYR A 87 -0.89 -11.10 14.23
C TYR A 87 -1.35 -12.56 14.26
N GLY A 88 -0.52 -13.44 14.81
CA GLY A 88 -0.88 -14.84 15.06
C GLY A 88 -1.81 -14.97 16.27
N GLU A 89 -2.34 -16.17 16.51
CA GLU A 89 -3.25 -16.47 17.64
C GLU A 89 -2.69 -16.09 19.02
N PHE A 90 -1.36 -16.08 19.16
CA PHE A 90 -0.66 -15.73 20.39
C PHE A 90 -0.23 -14.25 20.47
N GLY A 91 -0.69 -13.39 19.54
CA GLY A 91 -0.31 -11.97 19.49
C GLY A 91 1.08 -11.70 18.91
N ASN A 92 1.74 -12.72 18.35
CA ASN A 92 3.04 -12.55 17.69
C ASN A 92 2.86 -11.92 16.30
N TYR A 93 3.68 -10.91 15.99
CA TYR A 93 3.72 -10.31 14.65
C TYR A 93 4.20 -11.34 13.61
N GLN A 94 3.37 -11.60 12.61
CA GLN A 94 3.63 -12.55 11.51
C GLN A 94 4.06 -11.88 10.21
N GLY A 95 3.90 -10.55 10.09
CA GLY A 95 4.29 -9.80 8.91
C GLY A 95 3.22 -8.85 8.41
N ASP A 96 3.60 -8.04 7.42
CA ASP A 96 2.73 -7.10 6.73
C ASP A 96 1.99 -7.83 5.59
N VAL A 97 0.66 -7.70 5.55
CA VAL A 97 -0.20 -8.25 4.50
C VAL A 97 -0.82 -7.13 3.69
N VAL A 98 -0.65 -7.19 2.37
CA VAL A 98 -1.35 -6.31 1.43
C VAL A 98 -2.77 -6.79 1.27
N ILE A 99 -3.72 -5.87 1.41
CA ILE A 99 -5.13 -6.22 1.40
C ILE A 99 -5.64 -6.31 -0.05
N PHE A 100 -5.47 -5.24 -0.83
CA PHE A 100 -5.79 -5.16 -2.25
C PHE A 100 -5.02 -4.02 -2.90
N TRP A 101 -4.95 -4.00 -4.22
CA TRP A 101 -4.47 -2.86 -5.00
C TRP A 101 -5.66 -2.08 -5.58
N ALA A 102 -5.72 -0.77 -5.35
CA ALA A 102 -6.69 0.12 -5.98
C ALA A 102 -6.04 0.89 -7.12
N TYR A 103 -6.74 0.99 -8.25
CA TYR A 103 -6.29 1.81 -9.38
C TYR A 103 -6.29 3.29 -9.01
N PHE A 104 -5.12 3.92 -9.00
CA PHE A 104 -4.96 5.28 -8.51
C PHE A 104 -5.71 6.33 -9.36
N PRO A 105 -5.74 6.25 -10.71
CA PRO A 105 -6.49 7.21 -11.52
C PRO A 105 -7.99 7.26 -11.20
N ASP A 106 -8.61 6.12 -10.84
CA ASP A 106 -10.03 6.08 -10.44
C ASP A 106 -10.27 6.72 -9.07
N LEU A 107 -9.24 6.76 -8.22
CA LEU A 107 -9.32 7.35 -6.88
C LEU A 107 -9.21 8.87 -6.89
N ARG A 108 -8.62 9.48 -7.93
CA ARG A 108 -8.38 10.93 -7.98
C ARG A 108 -9.63 11.77 -7.74
N GLU A 109 -10.77 11.36 -8.30
CA GLU A 109 -12.03 12.10 -8.11
C GLU A 109 -12.39 12.24 -6.62
N THR A 110 -12.16 11.19 -5.84
CA THR A 110 -12.36 11.20 -4.40
C THR A 110 -11.25 11.96 -3.68
N LEU A 111 -9.99 11.74 -4.05
CA LEU A 111 -8.83 12.33 -3.37
C LEU A 111 -8.79 13.86 -3.48
N VAL A 112 -9.24 14.42 -4.60
CA VAL A 112 -9.36 15.88 -4.82
C VAL A 112 -10.44 16.50 -3.93
N GLN A 113 -11.49 15.75 -3.59
CA GLN A 113 -12.58 16.24 -2.74
C GLN A 113 -12.25 16.16 -1.24
N THR A 114 -11.26 15.35 -0.88
CA THR A 114 -10.84 15.13 0.51
C THR A 114 -9.67 16.03 0.90
N GLU A 115 -9.87 16.84 1.94
CA GLU A 115 -8.81 17.67 2.52
C GLU A 115 -7.80 16.80 3.29
N ALA A 116 -6.51 17.01 3.02
CA ALA A 116 -5.39 16.38 3.71
C ALA A 116 -4.77 17.34 4.74
N TYR A 117 -4.03 16.77 5.69
CA TYR A 117 -3.27 17.56 6.66
C TYR A 117 -2.17 18.37 5.97
N ASN A 118 -2.16 19.68 6.19
CA ASN A 118 -1.09 20.56 5.68
C ASN A 118 -0.03 20.78 6.77
N PRO A 119 1.24 20.38 6.56
CA PRO A 119 2.32 20.63 7.50
C PRO A 119 2.83 22.08 7.49
N PHE A 120 2.46 22.88 6.48
CA PHE A 120 2.95 24.24 6.30
C PHE A 120 2.06 25.27 7.03
N PRO A 121 2.66 26.30 7.67
CA PRO A 121 1.93 27.31 8.45
C PRO A 121 1.22 28.38 7.59
N ASN A 122 1.01 28.13 6.30
CA ASN A 122 0.53 29.10 5.32
C ASN A 122 -1.00 29.18 5.18
N GLY A 123 -1.74 28.32 5.89
CA GLY A 123 -3.21 28.29 5.84
C GLY A 123 -3.77 27.81 4.50
N ILE A 124 -2.94 27.26 3.61
CA ILE A 124 -3.39 26.65 2.37
C ILE A 124 -4.07 25.32 2.68
N LYS A 125 -5.19 25.04 2.02
CA LYS A 125 -5.81 23.72 2.07
C LYS A 125 -5.14 22.84 1.03
N LEU A 126 -4.63 21.69 1.46
CA LEU A 126 -4.09 20.68 0.57
C LEU A 126 -5.12 19.55 0.45
N THR A 127 -5.30 19.03 -0.74
CA THR A 127 -6.08 17.81 -0.96
C THR A 127 -5.17 16.58 -0.88
N PHE A 128 -5.75 15.39 -0.74
CA PHE A 128 -4.93 14.18 -0.82
C PHE A 128 -4.29 14.00 -2.20
N ASP A 129 -4.94 14.45 -3.28
CA ASP A 129 -4.36 14.42 -4.62
C ASP A 129 -3.10 15.30 -4.69
N ASP A 130 -3.15 16.51 -4.13
CA ASP A 130 -1.98 17.41 -4.03
C ASP A 130 -0.85 16.77 -3.23
N LEU A 131 -1.16 16.12 -2.10
CA LEU A 131 -0.19 15.44 -1.25
C LEU A 131 0.58 14.36 -2.02
N PHE A 132 -0.14 13.54 -2.81
CA PHE A 132 0.48 12.50 -3.63
C PHE A 132 1.25 13.07 -4.82
N ALA A 133 0.70 14.07 -5.52
CA ALA A 133 1.34 14.70 -6.65
C ALA A 133 2.65 15.41 -6.27
N MET A 134 2.66 16.11 -5.12
CA MET A 134 3.85 16.78 -4.59
C MET A 134 4.78 15.85 -3.78
N ARG A 135 4.41 14.57 -3.64
CA ARG A 135 5.12 13.59 -2.79
C ARG A 135 5.38 14.08 -1.36
N LEU A 136 4.39 14.72 -0.74
CA LEU A 136 4.48 15.20 0.64
C LEU A 136 4.26 14.06 1.65
N PHE A 137 5.05 13.00 1.54
CA PHE A 137 5.02 11.83 2.41
C PHE A 137 6.42 11.22 2.59
N SER A 138 6.62 10.49 3.69
CA SER A 138 7.83 9.69 3.90
C SER A 138 7.62 8.29 3.31
N SER A 139 8.58 7.82 2.52
CA SER A 139 8.54 6.50 1.88
C SER A 139 9.94 5.88 1.80
N TYR A 140 9.96 4.56 1.72
CA TYR A 140 11.14 3.77 1.36
C TYR A 140 10.76 2.82 0.21
N ILE A 141 11.74 2.48 -0.61
CA ILE A 141 11.57 1.59 -1.76
C ILE A 141 11.60 0.14 -1.23
N ILE A 142 10.67 -0.69 -1.69
CA ILE A 142 10.59 -2.11 -1.30
C ILE A 142 10.96 -3.07 -2.43
N LYS A 143 10.85 -2.60 -3.67
CA LYS A 143 11.04 -3.35 -4.90
C LYS A 143 11.32 -2.33 -6.01
N GLU A 144 12.27 -2.66 -6.86
CA GLU A 144 12.52 -1.98 -8.14
C GLU A 144 12.26 -2.95 -9.29
N ASP A 145 12.13 -2.43 -10.51
CA ASP A 145 12.03 -3.30 -11.69
C ASP A 145 13.36 -4.03 -11.89
N ASN A 146 13.32 -5.36 -11.83
CA ASN A 146 14.51 -6.19 -11.94
C ASN A 146 14.19 -7.54 -12.61
N VAL A 147 15.22 -8.16 -13.19
CA VAL A 147 15.08 -9.37 -14.02
C VAL A 147 14.48 -10.55 -13.25
N ASP A 148 14.82 -10.69 -11.97
CA ASP A 148 14.41 -11.80 -11.12
C ASP A 148 13.11 -11.52 -10.33
N ASP A 149 12.50 -10.34 -10.55
CA ASP A 149 11.32 -9.83 -9.84
C ASP A 149 11.43 -9.84 -8.30
N LEU A 150 12.66 -9.77 -7.77
CA LEU A 150 12.94 -9.86 -6.34
C LEU A 150 12.61 -8.56 -5.63
N ARG A 151 12.09 -8.66 -4.41
CA ARG A 151 11.98 -7.53 -3.48
C ARG A 151 13.30 -7.34 -2.76
N ILE A 152 13.53 -6.12 -2.26
CA ILE A 152 14.75 -5.79 -1.48
C ILE A 152 14.91 -6.75 -0.29
N GLN A 153 13.81 -7.04 0.40
CA GLN A 153 13.78 -7.96 1.53
C GLN A 153 14.18 -9.42 1.19
N ASP A 154 14.13 -9.82 -0.09
CA ASP A 154 14.37 -11.20 -0.49
C ASP A 154 15.88 -11.50 -0.60
N TYR A 155 16.71 -10.47 -0.82
CA TYR A 155 18.17 -10.60 -0.91
C TYR A 155 18.96 -9.80 0.14
N THR A 156 18.33 -8.87 0.85
CA THR A 156 18.96 -8.12 1.96
C THR A 156 18.00 -7.97 3.13
N THR A 157 18.54 -7.81 4.35
CA THR A 157 17.74 -7.77 5.58
C THR A 157 18.23 -6.69 6.54
N GLY A 158 17.32 -6.22 7.40
CA GLY A 158 17.62 -5.24 8.44
C GLY A 158 18.05 -3.88 7.87
N ILE A 159 19.11 -3.30 8.45
CA ILE A 159 19.62 -1.98 8.08
C ILE A 159 20.11 -1.95 6.62
N ASN A 160 20.64 -3.06 6.12
CA ASN A 160 21.12 -3.13 4.74
C ASN A 160 20.00 -2.97 3.73
N ALA A 161 18.77 -3.41 4.04
CA ALA A 161 17.61 -3.18 3.17
C ALA A 161 17.26 -1.68 3.06
N LEU A 162 17.45 -0.93 4.14
CA LEU A 162 17.26 0.52 4.13
C LEU A 162 18.34 1.22 3.29
N TYR A 163 19.59 0.79 3.39
CA TYR A 163 20.66 1.33 2.55
C TYR A 163 20.46 1.00 1.07
N GLU A 164 19.99 -0.20 0.72
CA GLU A 164 19.62 -0.53 -0.67
C GLU A 164 18.47 0.35 -1.17
N SER A 165 17.44 0.59 -0.35
CA SER A 165 16.37 1.53 -0.70
C SER A 165 16.90 2.93 -0.98
N GLU A 166 17.82 3.45 -0.15
CA GLU A 166 18.42 4.77 -0.37
C GLU A 166 19.34 4.78 -1.61
N ARG A 167 20.07 3.69 -1.87
CA ARG A 167 20.91 3.53 -3.08
C ARG A 167 20.07 3.66 -4.35
N ILE A 168 18.94 2.97 -4.43
CA ILE A 168 18.03 3.01 -5.59
C ILE A 168 17.46 4.43 -5.78
N LYS A 169 17.11 5.09 -4.67
CA LYS A 169 16.61 6.46 -4.70
C LYS A 169 17.68 7.46 -5.18
N GLU A 170 18.93 7.28 -4.76
CA GLU A 170 20.05 8.09 -5.22
C GLU A 170 20.38 7.84 -6.70
N GLU A 171 20.30 6.59 -7.16
CA GLU A 171 20.45 6.23 -8.57
C GLU A 171 19.41 6.93 -9.46
N LEU A 172 18.15 6.93 -9.03
CA LEU A 172 17.06 7.62 -9.72
C LEU A 172 17.28 9.15 -9.78
N PHE A 173 17.79 9.74 -8.71
CA PHE A 173 18.11 11.17 -8.65
C PHE A 173 19.32 11.53 -9.54
N ASN A 174 20.36 10.69 -9.56
CA ASN A 174 21.52 10.89 -10.41
C ASN A 174 21.17 10.72 -11.89
N PHE A 175 20.30 9.76 -12.23
CA PHE A 175 19.79 9.59 -13.58
C PHE A 175 19.10 10.85 -14.09
N GLU A 176 18.28 11.50 -13.25
CA GLU A 176 17.71 12.80 -13.57
C GLU A 176 18.82 13.81 -13.86
N HIS A 177 19.79 13.97 -12.95
CA HIS A 177 20.87 14.94 -13.08
C HIS A 177 21.72 14.76 -14.35
N ASP A 178 22.06 13.52 -14.70
CA ASP A 178 22.88 13.20 -15.86
C ASP A 178 22.20 13.59 -17.18
N LEU A 179 20.86 13.49 -17.25
CA LEU A 179 20.07 13.90 -18.42
C LEU A 179 20.03 15.43 -18.61
N TRP A 180 20.33 16.22 -17.57
CA TRP A 180 20.48 17.68 -17.69
C TRP A 180 21.86 18.10 -18.20
N SER A 181 22.82 17.17 -18.31
CA SER A 181 24.16 17.47 -18.82
C SER A 181 24.25 17.28 -20.34
N TYR A 182 23.87 18.31 -21.10
CA TYR A 182 24.59 18.88 -22.28
C TYR A 182 23.75 19.93 -23.03
#